data_AF-C3VRL3-F1
#
_entry.id   AF-C3VRL3-F1
#
_cell.length_a   1.000
_cell.length_b   1.000
_cell.length_c   1.000
_cell.angle_alpha   90.00
_cell.angle_beta   90.00
_cell.angle_gamma   90.00
#
_symmetry.space_group_name_H-M   'P 1'
#
loop_
_entity.id
_entity.type
_entity.pdbx_description
1 polymer ?
#
loop_
_entity_poly.entity_id
_entity_poly.type
_entity_poly.pdbx_seq_one_letter_code
_entity_poly.pdbx_strand_id
1 'polypeptide(L)'
;FRAGTKRMLLAYRVIHLMYGTSYFFQLGPLIMPDPHKCNLPLALQLPFLPPDRNMVYYCINYAHHLLLNTIGVFILLPMDGVLIVALLNICTRIAALQLLLEELDTKLGTVQWQQTAHLDAELNRIIELHIDTKRFARVIYETYQMHFFSMFSVLCFVICMCMNVVARDPRSTLIPFGLASTGQLFVICMLGNVLYIVSDRLKDSVYGIRWYRCTVSQQKRLL
;
A
#
# COMPACT_ATOMS: atom_id res chain seq x y z
N PHE A 1 9.01 5.02 17.46
CA PHE A 1 8.72 5.97 16.34
C PHE A 1 9.77 5.95 15.23
N ARG A 2 11.04 6.35 15.46
CA ARG A 2 12.10 6.43 14.43
C ARG A 2 12.35 5.14 13.61
N ALA A 3 12.21 3.97 14.24
CA ALA A 3 12.32 2.67 13.55
C ALA A 3 11.11 2.37 12.63
N GLY A 4 9.90 2.82 13.01
CA GLY A 4 8.68 2.66 12.21
C GLY A 4 8.72 3.53 10.95
N THR A 5 9.15 4.79 11.09
CA THR A 5 9.32 5.71 9.95
C THR A 5 10.36 5.20 8.95
N LYS A 6 11.47 4.60 9.42
CA LYS A 6 12.46 3.96 8.54
C LYS A 6 11.89 2.78 7.76
N ARG A 7 11.07 1.93 8.40
CA ARG A 7 10.41 0.80 7.74
C ARG A 7 9.36 1.26 6.73
N MET A 8 8.63 2.34 7.02
CA MET A 8 7.68 2.98 6.09
C MET A 8 8.37 3.56 4.85
N LEU A 9 9.48 4.27 5.05
CA LEU A 9 10.26 4.83 3.95
C LEU A 9 10.88 3.74 3.07
N LEU A 10 11.26 2.61 3.68
CA LEU A 10 11.75 1.43 2.96
C LEU A 10 10.63 0.84 2.07
N ALA A 11 9.42 0.65 2.59
CA ALA A 11 8.30 0.14 1.82
C ALA A 11 7.96 1.06 0.63
N TYR A 12 7.90 2.37 0.85
CA TYR A 12 7.70 3.36 -0.22
C TYR A 12 8.80 3.31 -1.29
N ARG A 13 10.07 3.21 -0.89
CA ARG A 13 11.20 3.08 -1.81
C ARG A 13 11.16 1.77 -2.61
N VAL A 14 10.75 0.67 -1.98
CA VAL A 14 10.59 -0.63 -2.65
C VAL A 14 9.52 -0.52 -3.73
N ILE A 15 8.36 0.08 -3.45
CA ILE A 15 7.29 0.28 -4.45
C ILE A 15 7.76 1.17 -5.59
N HIS A 16 8.49 2.25 -5.29
CA HIS A 16 9.06 3.13 -6.32
C HIS A 16 10.07 2.40 -7.22
N LEU A 17 10.85 1.48 -6.64
CA LEU A 17 11.77 0.60 -7.36
C LEU A 17 11.02 -0.45 -8.20
N MET A 18 9.88 -0.97 -7.70
CA MET A 18 9.01 -1.88 -8.45
C MET A 18 8.35 -1.18 -9.64
N TYR A 19 7.96 0.09 -9.53
CA TYR A 19 7.47 0.87 -10.67
C TYR A 19 8.56 1.14 -11.71
N GLY A 20 9.83 1.20 -11.28
CA GLY A 20 10.99 1.29 -12.16
C GLY A 20 11.13 0.11 -13.13
N THR A 21 10.63 -1.08 -12.78
CA THR A 21 10.68 -2.25 -13.68
C THR A 21 9.76 -2.10 -14.90
N SER A 22 8.76 -1.22 -14.85
CA SER A 22 7.95 -0.88 -16.01
C SER A 22 8.78 -0.25 -17.13
N TYR A 23 9.79 0.56 -16.78
CA TYR A 23 10.72 1.12 -17.77
C TYR A 23 11.67 0.05 -18.34
N PHE A 24 11.99 -1.00 -17.56
CA PHE A 24 12.77 -2.13 -18.06
C PHE A 24 12.02 -2.91 -19.15
N PHE A 25 10.70 -3.04 -19.03
CA PHE A 25 9.88 -3.65 -20.09
C PHE A 25 9.99 -2.90 -21.42
N GLN A 26 10.14 -1.57 -21.39
CA GLN A 26 10.32 -0.76 -22.61
C GLN A 26 11.68 -0.92 -23.27
N LEU A 27 12.70 -1.34 -22.52
CA LEU A 27 14.01 -1.69 -23.07
C LEU A 27 14.01 -3.09 -23.71
N GLY A 28 12.96 -3.88 -23.50
CA GLY A 28 12.79 -5.23 -24.02
C GLY A 28 13.07 -5.38 -25.53
N PRO A 29 12.54 -4.52 -26.41
CA PRO A 29 12.80 -4.60 -27.85
C PRO A 29 14.21 -4.20 -28.25
N LEU A 30 14.93 -3.47 -27.39
CA LEU A 30 16.32 -3.09 -27.60
C LEU A 30 17.28 -4.22 -27.21
N ILE A 31 16.88 -5.05 -26.24
CA ILE A 31 17.67 -6.17 -25.67
C ILE A 31 17.38 -7.47 -26.42
N MET A 32 16.12 -7.71 -26.80
CA MET A 32 15.66 -8.86 -27.58
C MET A 32 14.76 -8.36 -28.72
N PRO A 33 15.33 -8.02 -29.89
CA PRO A 33 14.55 -7.61 -31.04
C PRO A 33 13.73 -8.80 -31.55
N ASP A 34 12.42 -8.66 -31.56
CA ASP A 34 11.46 -9.67 -32.04
C ASP A 34 10.87 -9.18 -33.39
N PRO A 35 11.28 -9.79 -34.51
CA PRO A 35 10.83 -9.36 -35.85
C PRO A 35 9.32 -9.54 -36.06
N HIS A 36 8.65 -10.40 -35.27
CA HIS A 36 7.19 -10.58 -35.34
C HIS A 36 6.37 -9.44 -34.72
N LYS A 37 7.02 -8.54 -33.96
CA LYS A 37 6.39 -7.38 -33.31
C LYS A 37 6.91 -6.05 -33.87
N CYS A 38 7.57 -6.07 -35.02
CA CYS A 38 8.26 -4.91 -35.59
C CYS A 38 9.22 -4.24 -34.58
N ASN A 39 9.81 -5.00 -33.64
CA ASN A 39 10.61 -4.52 -32.51
C ASN A 39 9.92 -3.45 -31.62
N LEU A 40 8.58 -3.49 -31.48
CA LEU A 40 7.86 -2.58 -30.59
C LEU A 40 7.72 -3.13 -29.15
N PRO A 41 7.73 -2.26 -28.11
CA PRO A 41 7.48 -2.66 -26.72
C PRO A 41 6.10 -3.30 -26.49
N LEU A 42 5.11 -2.86 -27.24
CA LEU A 42 3.73 -3.31 -27.19
C LEU A 42 3.32 -3.74 -28.60
N ALA A 43 2.49 -4.78 -28.71
CA ALA A 43 1.89 -5.21 -29.97
C ALA A 43 0.73 -4.29 -30.38
N LEU A 44 0.94 -2.97 -30.30
CA LEU A 44 0.01 -1.93 -30.72
C LEU A 44 0.68 -1.14 -31.85
N GLN A 45 -0.06 -0.92 -32.93
CA GLN A 45 0.38 -0.11 -34.06
C GLN A 45 -0.57 1.07 -34.21
N LEU A 46 -0.03 2.28 -34.35
CA LEU A 46 -0.87 3.44 -34.65
C LEU A 46 -1.48 3.29 -36.05
N PRO A 47 -2.81 3.44 -36.18
CA PRO A 47 -3.43 3.44 -37.50
C PRO A 47 -2.79 4.52 -38.37
N PHE A 48 -2.49 4.18 -39.62
CA PHE A 48 -1.82 5.02 -40.63
C PHE A 48 -0.30 5.23 -40.50
N LEU A 49 0.39 4.69 -39.48
CA LEU A 49 1.86 4.76 -39.36
C LEU A 49 2.51 3.36 -39.25
N PRO A 50 2.71 2.65 -40.38
CA PRO A 50 3.35 1.32 -40.36
C PRO A 50 4.84 1.44 -39.97
N PRO A 51 5.27 0.79 -38.86
CA PRO A 51 6.64 0.86 -38.37
C PRO A 51 7.66 0.21 -39.32
N ASP A 52 7.25 -0.79 -40.10
CA ASP A 52 8.14 -1.53 -41.01
C ASP A 52 8.58 -0.73 -42.25
N ARG A 53 7.90 0.38 -42.53
CA ARG A 53 8.08 1.11 -43.80
C ARG A 53 9.18 2.16 -43.72
N ASN A 54 9.33 2.83 -42.58
CA ASN A 54 10.29 3.94 -42.38
C ASN A 54 10.77 4.01 -40.93
N MET A 55 12.07 4.26 -40.73
CA MET A 55 12.68 4.46 -39.40
C MET A 55 12.01 5.60 -38.60
N VAL A 56 11.55 6.65 -39.27
CA VAL A 56 10.85 7.77 -38.61
C VAL A 56 9.51 7.32 -38.02
N TYR A 57 8.76 6.46 -38.72
CA TYR A 57 7.49 5.93 -38.22
C TYR A 57 7.70 4.95 -37.05
N TYR A 58 8.78 4.18 -37.08
CA TYR A 58 9.21 3.38 -35.93
C TYR A 58 9.51 4.26 -34.70
N CYS A 59 10.32 5.33 -34.86
CA CYS A 59 10.63 6.24 -33.77
C CYS A 59 9.38 6.92 -33.18
N ILE A 60 8.41 7.32 -34.03
CA ILE A 60 7.15 7.92 -33.57
C ILE A 60 6.31 6.92 -32.75
N ASN A 61 6.14 5.69 -33.24
CA ASN A 61 5.41 4.65 -32.50
C ASN A 61 6.12 4.32 -31.17
N TYR A 62 7.45 4.22 -31.17
CA TYR A 62 8.22 3.97 -29.95
C TYR A 62 8.10 5.13 -28.94
N ALA A 63 8.23 6.38 -29.40
CA ALA A 63 8.04 7.56 -28.56
C ALA A 63 6.61 7.64 -27.98
N HIS A 64 5.61 7.24 -28.77
CA HIS A 64 4.23 7.16 -28.30
C HIS A 64 4.06 6.13 -27.18
N HIS A 65 4.63 4.92 -27.32
CA HIS A 65 4.61 3.91 -26.27
C HIS A 65 5.36 4.34 -24.99
N LEU A 66 6.50 5.03 -25.15
CA LEU A 66 7.24 5.63 -24.03
C LEU A 66 6.38 6.66 -23.29
N LEU A 67 5.71 7.55 -24.02
CA LEU A 67 4.87 8.61 -23.46
C LEU A 67 3.63 8.04 -22.76
N LEU A 68 2.93 7.08 -23.37
CA LEU A 68 1.79 6.40 -22.75
C LEU A 68 2.15 5.72 -21.43
N ASN A 69 3.26 4.98 -21.39
CA ASN A 69 3.70 4.32 -20.17
C ASN A 69 4.11 5.33 -19.11
N THR A 70 4.81 6.40 -19.51
CA THR A 70 5.21 7.47 -18.59
C THR A 70 3.98 8.09 -17.95
N ILE A 71 2.96 8.46 -18.75
CA ILE A 71 1.69 8.98 -18.23
C ILE A 71 1.02 7.98 -17.29
N GLY A 72 0.97 6.70 -17.66
CA GLY A 72 0.41 5.64 -16.80
C GLY A 72 1.11 5.58 -15.45
N VAL A 73 2.44 5.48 -15.43
CA VAL A 73 3.24 5.46 -14.20
C VAL A 73 3.02 6.73 -13.37
N PHE A 74 2.97 7.90 -14.00
CA PHE A 74 2.73 9.17 -13.30
C PHE A 74 1.34 9.26 -12.64
N ILE A 75 0.34 8.56 -13.16
CA ILE A 75 -1.00 8.52 -12.56
C ILE A 75 -1.09 7.45 -11.47
N LEU A 76 -0.58 6.25 -11.74
CA LEU A 76 -0.70 5.10 -10.82
C LEU A 76 0.18 5.24 -9.58
N LEU A 77 1.42 5.72 -9.73
CA LEU A 77 2.38 5.83 -8.64
C LEU A 77 1.90 6.73 -7.48
N PRO A 78 1.40 7.96 -7.69
CA PRO A 78 0.88 8.77 -6.60
C PRO A 78 -0.41 8.20 -6.01
N MET A 79 -1.28 7.57 -6.81
CA MET A 79 -2.51 6.96 -6.29
C MET A 79 -2.20 5.85 -5.28
N ASP A 80 -1.33 4.91 -5.65
CA ASP A 80 -0.89 3.86 -4.74
C ASP A 80 -0.09 4.44 -3.57
N GLY A 81 0.78 5.43 -3.83
CA GLY A 81 1.56 6.12 -2.82
C GLY A 81 0.70 6.74 -1.72
N VAL A 82 -0.35 7.48 -2.10
CA VAL A 82 -1.30 8.09 -1.15
C VAL A 82 -2.01 7.02 -0.33
N LEU A 83 -2.45 5.93 -0.97
CA LEU A 83 -3.11 4.82 -0.30
C LEU A 83 -2.21 4.16 0.75
N ILE A 84 -0.97 3.86 0.38
CA ILE A 84 0.02 3.26 1.28
C ILE A 84 0.33 4.19 2.45
N VAL A 85 0.53 5.48 2.19
CA VAL A 85 0.74 6.49 3.25
C VAL A 85 -0.48 6.58 4.17
N ALA A 86 -1.71 6.52 3.63
CA ALA A 86 -2.93 6.53 4.42
C ALA A 86 -3.05 5.32 5.35
N LEU A 87 -2.81 4.10 4.84
CA LEU A 87 -2.81 2.88 5.64
C LEU A 87 -1.76 2.93 6.76
N LEU A 88 -0.57 3.43 6.44
CA LEU A 88 0.50 3.57 7.41
C LEU A 88 0.20 4.63 8.47
N ASN A 89 -0.47 5.71 8.11
CA ASN A 89 -0.96 6.71 9.06
C ASN A 89 -1.97 6.10 10.03
N ILE A 90 -2.89 5.24 9.56
CA ILE A 90 -3.84 4.52 10.42
C ILE A 90 -3.07 3.61 11.40
N CYS A 91 -2.13 2.80 10.89
CA CYS A 91 -1.31 1.91 11.72
C CYS A 91 -0.54 2.71 12.79
N THR A 92 0.03 3.85 12.42
CA THR A 92 0.79 4.71 13.34
C THR A 92 -0.11 5.34 14.40
N ARG A 93 -1.32 5.77 14.04
CA ARG A 93 -2.32 6.29 14.99
C ARG A 93 -2.75 5.22 15.99
N ILE A 94 -2.98 4.00 15.54
CA ILE A 94 -3.32 2.88 16.44
C ILE A 94 -2.14 2.54 17.37
N ALA A 95 -0.91 2.50 16.86
CA ALA A 95 0.27 2.27 17.70
C ALA A 95 0.47 3.40 18.73
N ALA A 96 0.16 4.64 18.38
CA ALA A 96 0.17 5.75 19.32
C ALA A 96 -0.89 5.60 20.41
N LEU A 97 -2.10 5.14 20.06
CA LEU A 97 -3.15 4.82 21.02
C LEU A 97 -2.71 3.73 22.01
N GLN A 98 -2.03 2.67 21.54
CA GLN A 98 -1.46 1.64 22.42
C GLN A 98 -0.50 2.22 23.44
N LEU A 99 0.39 3.11 23.02
CA LEU A 99 1.35 3.77 23.92
C LEU A 99 0.66 4.68 24.94
N LEU A 100 -0.41 5.36 24.55
CA LEU A 100 -1.22 6.15 25.49
C LEU A 100 -1.98 5.27 26.50
N LEU A 101 -2.42 4.09 26.09
CA LEU A 101 -3.05 3.11 27.00
C LEU A 101 -2.03 2.53 27.99
N GLU A 102 -0.80 2.26 27.55
CA GLU A 102 0.30 1.83 28.44
C GLU A 102 0.68 2.92 29.45
N GLU A 103 0.71 4.18 29.03
CA GLU A 103 0.95 5.32 29.91
C GLU A 103 -0.19 5.48 30.94
N LEU A 104 -1.45 5.36 30.48
CA LEU A 104 -2.62 5.37 31.36
C LEU A 104 -2.57 4.22 32.37
N ASP A 105 -2.21 3.01 31.95
CA ASP A 105 -2.05 1.89 32.87
C ASP A 105 -0.98 2.19 33.92
N THR A 106 0.18 2.71 33.50
CA THR A 106 1.28 3.06 34.43
C THR A 106 0.80 4.04 35.50
N LYS A 107 0.02 5.06 35.11
CA LYS A 107 -0.59 6.03 36.03
C LYS A 107 -1.66 5.40 36.93
N LEU A 108 -2.49 4.50 36.41
CA LEU A 108 -3.41 3.70 37.24
C LEU A 108 -2.67 2.85 38.27
N GLY A 109 -1.41 2.52 38.01
CA GLY A 109 -0.52 1.85 38.95
C GLY A 109 -0.16 2.64 40.19
N THR A 110 0.10 3.93 40.03
CA THR A 110 0.63 4.81 41.08
C THR A 110 -0.47 5.45 41.93
N VAL A 111 -1.67 5.62 41.36
CA VAL A 111 -2.80 6.29 42.02
C VAL A 111 -3.49 5.38 43.05
N GLN A 112 -3.97 5.95 44.15
CA GLN A 112 -4.76 5.19 45.14
C GLN A 112 -6.04 4.59 44.51
N TRP A 113 -6.49 3.46 45.05
CA TRP A 113 -7.68 2.77 44.56
C TRP A 113 -8.88 3.72 44.43
N GLN A 114 -9.55 3.69 43.28
CA GLN A 114 -10.76 4.46 42.97
C GLN A 114 -10.61 6.00 42.96
N GLN A 115 -9.41 6.56 43.16
CA GLN A 115 -9.14 8.00 43.07
C GLN A 115 -8.64 8.43 41.68
N THR A 116 -9.22 7.87 40.62
CA THR A 116 -8.76 8.04 39.23
C THR A 116 -9.51 9.14 38.47
N ALA A 117 -10.24 10.03 39.17
CA ALA A 117 -11.03 11.08 38.55
C ALA A 117 -10.19 12.07 37.71
N HIS A 118 -8.95 12.34 38.12
CA HIS A 118 -8.02 13.22 37.38
C HIS A 118 -7.53 12.59 36.06
N LEU A 119 -7.59 11.26 35.93
CA LEU A 119 -7.24 10.53 34.71
C LEU A 119 -8.39 10.51 33.69
N ASP A 120 -9.57 11.04 34.04
CA ASP A 120 -10.74 10.99 33.17
C ASP A 120 -10.55 11.83 31.90
N ALA A 121 -9.82 12.94 32.01
CA ALA A 121 -9.42 13.75 30.86
C ALA A 121 -8.51 12.96 29.89
N GLU A 122 -7.59 12.14 30.42
CA GLU A 122 -6.70 11.31 29.59
C GLU A 122 -7.46 10.20 28.89
N LEU A 123 -8.37 9.53 29.62
CA LEU A 123 -9.24 8.50 29.03
C LEU A 123 -10.16 9.09 27.96
N ASN A 124 -10.76 10.27 28.20
CA ASN A 124 -11.57 10.97 27.19
C ASN A 124 -10.75 11.26 25.94
N ARG A 125 -9.53 11.79 26.10
CA ARG A 125 -8.62 12.08 24.99
C ARG A 125 -8.32 10.82 24.17
N ILE A 126 -8.04 9.69 24.82
CA ILE A 126 -7.76 8.42 24.14
C ILE A 126 -8.98 7.93 23.33
N ILE A 127 -10.18 8.03 23.90
CA ILE A 127 -11.43 7.66 23.22
C ILE A 127 -11.68 8.56 22.01
N GLU A 128 -11.52 9.87 22.16
CA GLU A 128 -11.66 10.82 21.05
C GLU A 128 -10.67 10.53 19.92
N LEU A 129 -9.40 10.28 20.24
CA LEU A 129 -8.36 9.90 19.27
C LEU A 129 -8.70 8.57 18.57
N HIS A 130 -9.28 7.60 19.28
CA HIS A 130 -9.74 6.35 18.68
C HIS A 130 -10.91 6.57 17.71
N ILE A 131 -11.90 7.38 18.10
CA ILE A 131 -13.03 7.73 17.25
C ILE A 131 -12.56 8.46 15.99
N ASP A 132 -11.66 9.44 16.12
CA ASP A 132 -11.08 10.16 14.98
C ASP A 132 -10.31 9.20 14.05
N THR A 133 -9.52 8.29 14.62
CA THR A 133 -8.79 7.28 13.84
C THR A 133 -9.74 6.34 13.08
N LYS A 134 -10.83 5.91 13.72
CA LYS A 134 -11.87 5.08 13.08
C LYS A 134 -12.58 5.84 11.96
N ARG A 135 -12.88 7.12 12.18
CA ARG A 135 -13.48 8.00 11.17
C ARG A 135 -12.54 8.15 9.97
N PHE A 136 -11.26 8.45 10.21
CA PHE A 136 -10.26 8.56 9.16
C PHE A 136 -10.13 7.25 8.37
N ALA A 137 -10.03 6.09 9.05
CA ALA A 137 -9.96 4.78 8.39
C ALA A 137 -11.19 4.51 7.52
N ARG A 138 -12.38 4.88 7.98
CA ARG A 138 -13.62 4.75 7.22
C ARG A 138 -13.61 5.60 5.95
N VAL A 139 -13.17 6.86 6.03
CA VAL A 139 -13.08 7.73 4.84
C VAL A 139 -12.11 7.15 3.81
N ILE A 140 -10.94 6.65 4.25
CA ILE A 140 -9.98 6.00 3.37
C ILE A 140 -10.59 4.75 2.71
N TYR A 141 -11.27 3.90 3.48
CA TYR A 141 -11.94 2.73 2.94
C TYR A 141 -13.00 3.11 1.90
N GLU A 142 -13.90 4.04 2.22
CA GLU A 142 -14.99 4.46 1.33
C GLU A 142 -14.47 5.09 0.03
N THR A 143 -13.35 5.83 0.11
CA THR A 143 -12.71 6.50 -1.04
C THR A 143 -11.97 5.51 -1.94
N TYR A 144 -11.24 4.55 -1.36
CA TYR A 144 -10.31 3.69 -2.11
C TYR A 144 -10.80 2.25 -2.32
N GLN A 145 -11.96 1.84 -1.80
CA GLN A 145 -12.48 0.47 -1.96
C GLN A 145 -12.53 -0.01 -3.43
N MET A 146 -13.01 0.85 -4.34
CA MET A 146 -13.09 0.52 -5.77
C MET A 146 -11.70 0.45 -6.40
N HIS A 147 -10.79 1.33 -6.00
CA HIS A 147 -9.39 1.30 -6.44
C HIS A 147 -8.70 0.00 -6.01
N PHE A 148 -8.89 -0.41 -4.75
CA PHE A 148 -8.37 -1.69 -4.24
C PHE A 148 -8.90 -2.89 -5.02
N PHE A 149 -10.20 -2.94 -5.26
CA PHE A 149 -10.81 -4.04 -6.00
C PHE A 149 -10.29 -4.12 -7.44
N SER A 150 -10.19 -2.97 -8.11
CA SER A 150 -9.66 -2.87 -9.47
C SER A 150 -8.18 -3.27 -9.52
N MET A 151 -7.35 -2.72 -8.63
CA MET A 151 -5.92 -3.03 -8.55
C MET A 151 -5.67 -4.52 -8.28
N PHE A 152 -6.37 -5.10 -7.32
CA PHE A 152 -6.25 -6.52 -6.99
C PHE A 152 -6.63 -7.40 -8.18
N SER A 153 -7.75 -7.08 -8.85
CA SER A 153 -8.23 -7.84 -10.01
C SER A 153 -7.24 -7.76 -11.17
N VAL A 154 -6.80 -6.54 -11.53
CA VAL A 154 -5.88 -6.31 -12.65
C VAL A 154 -4.53 -6.96 -12.39
N LEU A 155 -3.96 -6.84 -11.18
CA LEU A 155 -2.70 -7.49 -10.83
C LEU A 155 -2.82 -9.02 -10.93
N CYS A 156 -3.92 -9.62 -10.45
CA CYS A 156 -4.16 -11.05 -10.62
C CYS A 156 -4.21 -11.47 -12.09
N PHE A 157 -4.96 -10.73 -12.93
CA PHE A 157 -5.03 -11.01 -14.36
C PHE A 157 -3.66 -10.91 -15.05
N VAL A 158 -2.89 -9.86 -14.73
CA VAL A 158 -1.54 -9.65 -15.27
C VAL A 158 -0.61 -10.79 -14.87
N ILE A 159 -0.63 -11.22 -13.61
CA ILE A 159 0.20 -12.32 -13.11
C ILE A 159 -0.16 -13.63 -13.85
N CYS A 160 -1.45 -13.94 -13.98
CA CYS A 160 -1.90 -15.12 -14.73
C CYS A 160 -1.45 -15.11 -16.19
N MET A 161 -1.56 -13.96 -16.87
CA MET A 161 -1.09 -13.80 -18.25
C MET A 161 0.43 -13.94 -18.36
N CYS A 162 1.19 -13.35 -17.44
CA CYS A 162 2.64 -13.49 -17.41
C CYS A 162 3.06 -14.96 -17.22
N MET A 163 2.41 -15.68 -16.29
CA MET A 163 2.68 -17.11 -16.07
C MET A 163 2.38 -17.94 -17.32
N ASN A 164 1.30 -17.64 -18.04
CA ASN A 164 0.97 -18.34 -19.28
C ASN A 164 2.05 -18.14 -20.36
N VAL A 165 2.58 -16.93 -20.50
CA VAL A 165 3.65 -16.63 -21.46
C VAL A 165 4.97 -17.30 -21.05
N VAL A 166 5.34 -17.22 -19.77
CA VAL A 166 6.58 -17.84 -19.25
C VAL A 166 6.55 -19.36 -19.40
N ALA A 167 5.39 -19.99 -19.27
CA ALA A 167 5.23 -21.42 -19.51
C ALA A 167 5.49 -21.83 -20.98
N ARG A 168 5.26 -20.91 -21.93
CA ARG A 168 5.52 -21.13 -23.36
C ARG A 168 6.93 -20.72 -23.77
N ASP A 169 7.44 -19.63 -23.21
CA ASP A 169 8.78 -19.13 -23.48
C ASP A 169 9.47 -18.64 -22.18
N PRO A 170 10.37 -19.46 -21.60
CA PRO A 170 11.06 -19.13 -20.35
C PRO A 170 12.14 -18.04 -20.50
N ARG A 171 12.42 -17.55 -21.72
CA ARG A 171 13.34 -16.42 -21.95
C ARG A 171 12.62 -15.09 -22.16
N SER A 172 11.31 -15.06 -21.93
CA SER A 172 10.50 -13.87 -22.15
C SER A 172 10.91 -12.68 -21.27
N THR A 173 11.02 -11.50 -21.87
CA THR A 173 11.21 -10.20 -21.19
C THR A 173 10.07 -9.85 -20.23
N LEU A 174 8.98 -10.63 -20.21
CA LEU A 174 7.83 -10.44 -19.31
C LEU A 174 8.05 -10.98 -17.88
N ILE A 175 9.08 -11.80 -17.66
CA ILE A 175 9.43 -12.33 -16.32
C ILE A 175 9.63 -11.21 -15.27
N PRO A 176 10.49 -10.20 -15.49
CA PRO A 176 10.67 -9.12 -14.52
C PRO A 176 9.40 -8.31 -14.28
N PHE A 177 8.53 -8.19 -15.28
CA PHE A 177 7.23 -7.52 -15.15
C PHE A 177 6.28 -8.33 -14.25
N GLY A 178 6.15 -9.64 -14.47
CA GLY A 178 5.34 -10.51 -13.61
C GLY A 178 5.84 -10.58 -12.16
N LEU A 179 7.17 -10.61 -11.96
CA LEU A 179 7.76 -10.54 -10.63
C LEU A 179 7.45 -9.20 -9.94
N ALA A 180 7.49 -8.09 -10.70
CA ALA A 180 7.15 -6.79 -10.19
C ALA A 180 5.67 -6.68 -9.77
N SER A 181 4.74 -7.16 -10.61
CA SER A 181 3.30 -7.20 -10.27
C SER A 181 3.03 -8.06 -9.04
N THR A 182 3.71 -9.20 -8.91
CA THR A 182 3.60 -10.07 -7.73
C THR A 182 4.08 -9.37 -6.46
N GLY A 183 5.20 -8.65 -6.53
CA GLY A 183 5.69 -7.91 -5.37
C GLY A 183 4.81 -6.70 -5.02
N GLN A 184 4.22 -6.01 -6.00
CA GLN A 184 3.23 -4.95 -5.73
C GLN A 184 2.03 -5.50 -4.97
N LEU A 185 1.48 -6.64 -5.41
CA LEU A 185 0.40 -7.33 -4.73
C LEU A 185 0.80 -7.75 -3.30
N PHE A 186 1.98 -8.33 -3.15
CA PHE A 186 2.51 -8.73 -1.84
C PHE A 186 2.60 -7.56 -0.87
N VAL A 187 3.13 -6.42 -1.29
CA VAL A 187 3.28 -5.24 -0.42
C VAL A 187 1.93 -4.71 0.04
N ILE A 188 0.94 -4.62 -0.87
CA ILE A 188 -0.41 -4.17 -0.51
C ILE A 188 -1.06 -5.13 0.50
N CYS A 189 -0.99 -6.44 0.24
CA CYS A 189 -1.52 -7.45 1.16
C CYS A 189 -0.79 -7.45 2.52
N MET A 190 0.53 -7.25 2.52
CA MET A 190 1.33 -7.14 3.73
C MET A 190 0.90 -5.95 4.58
N LEU A 191 0.66 -4.78 3.96
CA LEU A 191 0.16 -3.60 4.67
C LEU A 191 -1.24 -3.84 5.26
N GLY A 192 -2.12 -4.52 4.54
CA GLY A 192 -3.43 -4.94 5.04
C GLY A 192 -3.31 -5.85 6.27
N ASN A 193 -2.43 -6.85 6.21
CA ASN A 193 -2.15 -7.74 7.34
C ASN A 193 -1.55 -7.00 8.54
N VAL A 194 -0.62 -6.07 8.32
CA VAL A 194 -0.07 -5.23 9.39
C VAL A 194 -1.15 -4.40 10.06
N LEU A 195 -2.04 -3.77 9.27
CA LEU A 195 -3.16 -3.01 9.81
C LEU A 195 -4.09 -3.90 10.66
N TYR A 196 -4.39 -5.11 10.18
CA TYR A 196 -5.20 -6.08 10.92
C TYR A 196 -4.55 -6.45 12.27
N ILE A 197 -3.26 -6.82 12.27
CA ILE A 197 -2.52 -7.19 13.48
C ILE A 197 -2.48 -6.02 14.48
N VAL A 198 -2.20 -4.81 14.01
CA VAL A 198 -2.11 -3.62 14.86
C VAL A 198 -3.49 -3.28 15.45
N SER A 199 -4.56 -3.42 14.68
CA SER A 199 -5.93 -3.23 15.17
C SER A 199 -6.34 -4.28 16.19
N ASP A 200 -5.90 -5.53 16.03
CA ASP A 200 -6.25 -6.60 16.95
C ASP A 200 -5.50 -6.44 18.29
N ARG A 201 -4.21 -6.14 18.23
CA ARG A 201 -3.38 -5.79 19.41
C ARG A 201 -3.94 -4.63 20.23
N LEU A 202 -4.63 -3.67 19.59
CA LEU A 202 -5.26 -2.57 20.33
C LEU A 202 -6.30 -3.10 21.32
N LYS A 203 -7.06 -4.15 20.96
CA LYS A 203 -8.04 -4.76 21.87
C LYS A 203 -7.33 -5.34 23.09
N ASP A 204 -6.25 -6.09 22.86
CA ASP A 204 -5.43 -6.66 23.93
C ASP A 204 -4.87 -5.57 24.85
N SER A 205 -4.38 -4.46 24.28
CA SER A 205 -3.90 -3.31 25.06
C SER A 205 -5.00 -2.68 25.92
N VAL A 206 -6.24 -2.60 25.43
CA VAL A 206 -7.38 -2.08 26.21
C VAL A 206 -7.72 -3.02 27.36
N TYR A 207 -7.78 -4.33 27.11
CA TYR A 207 -8.07 -5.34 28.15
C TYR A 207 -6.93 -5.50 29.17
N GLY A 208 -5.68 -5.23 28.76
CA GLY A 208 -4.50 -5.34 29.61
C GLY A 208 -4.34 -4.23 30.65
N ILE A 209 -5.11 -3.14 30.55
CA ILE A 209 -5.09 -2.06 31.54
C ILE A 209 -5.67 -2.56 32.86
N ARG A 210 -5.21 -2.03 33.99
CA ARG A 210 -5.78 -2.26 35.33
C ARG A 210 -7.16 -1.62 35.52
N TRP A 211 -8.11 -1.99 34.65
CA TRP A 211 -9.48 -1.48 34.60
C TRP A 211 -10.23 -1.67 35.92
N TYR A 212 -9.88 -2.70 36.70
CA TYR A 212 -10.44 -2.97 38.03
C TYR A 212 -10.13 -1.86 39.07
N ARG A 213 -9.12 -1.02 38.84
CA ARG A 213 -8.79 0.15 39.68
C ARG A 213 -9.53 1.42 39.27
N CYS A 214 -10.07 1.46 38.05
CA CYS A 214 -10.83 2.58 37.53
C CYS A 214 -12.20 2.70 38.22
N THR A 215 -12.79 3.89 38.15
CA THR A 215 -14.19 4.08 38.59
C THR A 215 -15.16 3.33 37.67
N VAL A 216 -16.38 3.02 38.16
CA VAL A 216 -17.42 2.35 37.35
C VAL A 216 -17.75 3.11 36.07
N SER A 217 -17.72 4.46 36.11
CA SER A 217 -17.93 5.31 34.93
C SER A 217 -16.85 5.09 33.87
N GLN A 218 -15.58 5.02 34.28
CA GLN A 218 -14.45 4.78 33.39
C GLN A 218 -14.44 3.36 32.83
N GLN A 219 -14.80 2.36 33.65
CA GLN A 219 -14.92 0.97 33.20
C GLN A 219 -15.96 0.83 32.09
N LYS A 220 -17.12 1.48 32.22
CA LYS A 220 -18.17 1.49 31.18
C LYS A 220 -17.75 2.14 29.86
N ARG A 221 -16.72 3.00 29.87
CA ARG A 221 -16.21 3.68 28.68
C ARG A 221 -15.07 2.92 27.99
N LEU A 222 -14.45 1.98 28.70
CA LEU A 222 -13.42 1.08 28.18
C LEU A 222 -14.02 -0.18 27.53
N LEU A 223 -15.18 -0.62 28.03
CA LEU A 223 -16.03 -1.68 27.48
C LEU A 223 -16.77 -1.22 26.21
#